data_AF-A0A4Q3S0J8-F1
#
_entry.id   AF-A0A4Q3S0J8-F1
#
_cell.length_a   1.000
_cell.length_b   1.000
_cell.length_c   1.000
_cell.angle_alpha   90.00
_cell.angle_beta   90.00
_cell.angle_gamma   90.00
#
_symmetry.space_group_name_H-M   'P 1'
#
loop_
_entity.id
_entity.type
_entity.pdbx_description
1 polymer ?
#
loop_
_entity_poly.entity_id
_entity_poly.type
_entity_poly.pdbx_seq_one_letter_code
_entity_poly.pdbx_strand_id
1 'polypeptide(L)'
;MQSAGSFQKFIVPFSQKLLAIDVASLPTNNYSSRYLQHLLQEHLYYLHIYASVLHLLQAHSKKPASQIALADFGSGNGLLGLFAKFAGFKQVWLCDMDAAFVNSSRLLATKLELNMDGFVTGSIAELESAVSGHTLDAVIGTDVIEHIYSVPHFLQTMAHINPEMVTVFTTASNPHNYLKCRQLIKLQLQDELQGSNPEDFDLAGPTATPAFLQMRKEIIADKFPAMEPTVLQQLAASTRGMRASDILTAAEDFVRTGVMPSLTDKWPNTCHPLTGTFTERILSIKDYGNMFAATGFQLKVYNGFYNVQAGGLKKNVNSFRNLFVKLTGKYAAPFISLVGYKSA
;
A
#
# COMPACT_ATOMS: atom_id res chain seq x y z
N MET A 1 12.81 11.93 22.10
CA MET A 1 12.79 12.76 20.87
C MET A 1 13.57 12.01 19.82
N GLN A 2 12.93 11.56 18.74
CA GLN A 2 13.66 11.20 17.53
C GLN A 2 14.20 12.52 16.97
N SER A 3 15.50 12.62 16.72
CA SER A 3 16.12 13.79 16.11
C SER A 3 15.30 14.20 14.88
N ALA A 4 15.06 15.50 14.68
CA ALA A 4 14.42 16.02 13.47
C ALA A 4 15.07 15.35 12.25
N GLY A 5 14.31 14.50 11.56
CA GLY A 5 14.85 13.66 10.48
C GLY A 5 15.41 14.55 9.39
N SER A 6 16.54 14.14 8.81
CA SER A 6 17.27 14.84 7.74
C SER A 6 16.39 15.36 6.60
N PHE A 7 15.24 14.73 6.36
CA PHE A 7 14.31 15.05 5.28
C PHE A 7 13.23 16.08 5.63
N GLN A 8 12.99 16.40 6.91
CA GLN A 8 11.97 17.38 7.30
C GLN A 8 12.26 18.78 6.73
N LYS A 9 13.53 19.12 6.52
CA LYS A 9 13.96 20.40 5.91
C LYS A 9 13.45 20.60 4.48
N PHE A 10 13.09 19.54 3.77
CA PHE A 10 12.57 19.62 2.39
C PHE A 10 11.05 19.80 2.33
N ILE A 11 10.33 19.63 3.45
CA ILE A 11 8.86 19.67 3.48
C ILE A 11 8.33 21.01 3.01
N VAL A 12 8.79 22.12 3.61
CA VAL A 12 8.30 23.46 3.27
C VAL A 12 8.63 23.84 1.83
N PRO A 13 9.88 23.71 1.34
CA PRO A 13 10.19 24.00 -0.07
C PRO A 13 9.40 23.16 -1.07
N PHE A 14 9.21 21.87 -0.80
CA PHE A 14 8.44 21.00 -1.69
C PHE A 14 6.95 21.31 -1.66
N SER A 15 6.37 21.55 -0.48
CA SER A 15 4.97 21.98 -0.32
C SER A 15 4.68 23.26 -1.11
N GLN A 16 5.58 24.25 -1.07
CA GLN A 16 5.44 25.47 -1.85
C GLN A 16 5.41 25.22 -3.36
N LYS A 17 6.31 24.36 -3.87
CA LYS A 17 6.29 23.95 -5.29
C LYS A 17 5.01 23.21 -5.66
N LEU A 18 4.55 22.32 -4.78
CA LEU A 18 3.37 21.50 -5.00
C LEU A 18 2.08 22.34 -5.05
N LEU A 19 1.94 23.32 -4.13
CA LEU A 19 0.79 24.23 -4.09
C LEU A 19 0.78 25.25 -5.24
N ALA A 20 1.92 25.48 -5.90
CA ALA A 20 2.00 26.33 -7.08
C ALA A 20 1.48 25.65 -8.36
N ILE A 21 1.22 24.33 -8.32
CA ILE A 21 0.67 23.59 -9.46
C ILE A 21 -0.83 23.83 -9.56
N ASP A 22 -1.29 24.26 -10.74
CA ASP A 22 -2.71 24.24 -11.06
C ASP A 22 -3.17 22.80 -11.35
N VAL A 23 -3.70 22.14 -10.32
CA VAL A 23 -4.19 20.76 -10.38
C VAL A 23 -5.36 20.61 -11.35
N ALA A 24 -6.19 21.65 -11.51
CA ALA A 24 -7.33 21.62 -12.42
C ALA A 24 -6.89 21.54 -13.89
N SER A 25 -5.65 21.92 -14.18
CA SER A 25 -5.06 21.84 -15.53
C SER A 25 -4.45 20.48 -15.89
N LEU A 26 -4.40 19.52 -14.96
CA LEU A 26 -3.82 18.21 -15.22
C LEU A 26 -4.84 17.30 -15.95
N PRO A 27 -4.50 16.74 -17.13
CA PRO A 27 -5.37 15.80 -17.84
C PRO A 27 -5.35 14.43 -17.16
N THR A 28 -6.02 14.34 -16.01
CA THR A 28 -6.11 13.13 -15.20
C THR A 28 -7.55 12.63 -15.14
N ASN A 29 -7.75 11.31 -15.02
CA ASN A 29 -9.10 10.75 -14.89
C ASN A 29 -9.75 11.22 -13.57
N ASN A 30 -11.09 11.13 -13.48
CA ASN A 30 -11.83 11.66 -12.31
C ASN A 30 -11.30 11.11 -10.98
N TYR A 31 -10.87 9.85 -10.93
CA TYR A 31 -10.39 9.23 -9.70
C TYR A 31 -9.01 9.74 -9.25
N SER A 32 -8.01 9.70 -10.13
CA SER A 32 -6.64 10.17 -9.81
C SER A 32 -6.61 11.65 -9.44
N SER A 33 -7.45 12.47 -10.07
CA SER A 33 -7.67 13.89 -9.73
C SER A 33 -8.23 14.07 -8.32
N ARG A 34 -9.30 13.35 -7.96
CA ARG A 34 -9.89 13.40 -6.60
C ARG A 34 -8.87 12.96 -5.55
N TYR A 35 -8.13 11.88 -5.83
CA TYR A 35 -7.09 11.37 -4.95
C TYR A 35 -5.99 12.43 -4.75
N LEU A 36 -5.53 13.09 -5.81
CA LEU A 36 -4.55 14.16 -5.73
C LEU A 36 -5.06 15.33 -4.90
N GLN A 37 -6.30 15.79 -5.12
CA GLN A 37 -6.89 16.88 -4.35
C GLN A 37 -6.96 16.55 -2.85
N HIS A 38 -7.33 15.33 -2.48
CA HIS A 38 -7.32 14.88 -1.10
C HIS A 38 -5.90 14.94 -0.50
N LEU A 39 -4.89 14.42 -1.21
CA LEU A 39 -3.50 14.51 -0.77
C LEU A 39 -3.03 15.95 -0.60
N LEU A 40 -3.48 16.87 -1.46
CA LEU A 40 -3.13 18.28 -1.40
C LEU A 40 -3.79 19.03 -0.24
N GLN A 41 -5.00 18.65 0.16
CA GLN A 41 -5.66 19.24 1.33
C GLN A 41 -4.89 18.95 2.63
N GLU A 42 -4.32 17.75 2.75
CA GLU A 42 -3.58 17.29 3.93
C GLU A 42 -2.06 17.16 3.65
N HIS A 43 -1.54 17.87 2.66
CA HIS A 43 -0.19 17.66 2.11
C HIS A 43 0.92 17.73 3.15
N LEU A 44 0.86 18.64 4.13
CA LEU A 44 1.89 18.73 5.17
C LEU A 44 1.98 17.45 5.98
N TYR A 45 0.84 16.81 6.28
CA TYR A 45 0.83 15.56 7.02
C TYR A 45 1.45 14.43 6.21
N TYR A 46 1.06 14.27 4.95
CA TYR A 46 1.64 13.28 4.06
C TYR A 46 3.15 13.51 3.85
N LEU A 47 3.60 14.76 3.68
CA LEU A 47 5.02 15.09 3.58
C LEU A 47 5.80 14.74 4.84
N HIS A 48 5.19 14.84 6.04
CA HIS A 48 5.81 14.33 7.25
C HIS A 48 5.91 12.81 7.28
N ILE A 49 4.89 12.08 6.78
CA ILE A 49 4.95 10.63 6.62
C ILE A 49 6.08 10.26 5.65
N TYR A 50 6.14 10.91 4.49
CA TYR A 50 7.18 10.68 3.48
C TYR A 50 8.58 10.98 4.03
N ALA A 51 8.77 12.09 4.74
CA ALA A 51 10.03 12.39 5.40
C ALA A 51 10.42 11.32 6.44
N SER A 52 9.45 10.74 7.16
CA SER A 52 9.69 9.63 8.08
C SER A 52 10.11 8.35 7.33
N VAL A 53 9.45 8.02 6.22
CA VAL A 53 9.79 6.88 5.36
C VAL A 53 11.23 7.01 4.86
N LEU A 54 11.58 8.15 4.27
CA LEU A 54 12.92 8.41 3.74
C LEU A 54 13.99 8.42 4.86
N HIS A 55 13.65 8.92 6.05
CA HIS A 55 14.55 8.89 7.20
C HIS A 55 14.85 7.47 7.65
N LEU A 56 13.82 6.61 7.77
CA LEU A 56 13.99 5.20 8.12
C LEU A 56 14.81 4.47 7.05
N LEU A 57 14.52 4.71 5.77
CA LEU A 57 15.29 4.17 4.65
C LEU A 57 16.78 4.55 4.76
N GLN A 58 17.09 5.83 4.96
CA GLN A 58 18.47 6.30 5.07
C GLN A 58 19.18 5.70 6.29
N ALA A 59 18.49 5.60 7.43
CA ALA A 59 19.05 5.03 8.65
C ALA A 59 19.42 3.54 8.51
N HIS A 60 18.63 2.77 7.77
CA HIS A 60 18.84 1.33 7.58
C HIS A 60 19.76 0.99 6.41
N SER A 61 19.74 1.77 5.33
CA SER A 61 20.67 1.59 4.20
C SER A 61 22.11 1.96 4.55
N LYS A 62 22.31 2.83 5.55
CA LYS A 62 23.61 3.41 5.92
C LYS A 62 24.30 4.13 4.75
N LYS A 63 23.54 4.52 3.73
CA LYS A 63 24.00 5.27 2.55
C LYS A 63 23.46 6.70 2.59
N PRO A 64 24.19 7.70 2.09
CA PRO A 64 23.63 9.01 1.84
C PRO A 64 22.57 8.94 0.72
N ALA A 65 21.55 9.80 0.76
CA ALA A 65 20.48 9.83 -0.25
C ALA A 65 21.03 9.92 -1.69
N SER A 66 22.08 10.71 -1.90
CA SER A 66 22.76 10.87 -3.19
C SER A 66 23.42 9.60 -3.76
N GLN A 67 23.43 8.50 -3.01
CA GLN A 67 23.92 7.20 -3.45
C GLN A 67 22.82 6.13 -3.51
N ILE A 68 21.59 6.44 -3.11
CA ILE A 68 20.48 5.48 -3.04
C ILE A 68 19.64 5.56 -4.31
N ALA A 69 19.49 4.44 -5.00
CA ALA A 69 18.47 4.21 -6.01
C ALA A 69 17.24 3.54 -5.38
N LEU A 70 16.05 4.12 -5.57
CA LEU A 70 14.82 3.58 -4.99
C LEU A 70 13.65 3.52 -5.97
N ALA A 71 12.67 2.69 -5.65
CA ALA A 71 11.37 2.68 -6.29
C ALA A 71 10.26 3.01 -5.27
N ASP A 72 9.37 3.92 -5.64
CA ASP A 72 8.09 4.17 -4.97
C ASP A 72 7.05 3.22 -5.57
N PHE A 73 6.65 2.19 -4.82
CA PHE A 73 5.77 1.11 -5.26
C PHE A 73 4.35 1.31 -4.73
N GLY A 74 3.36 1.24 -5.63
CA GLY A 74 2.01 1.74 -5.35
C GLY A 74 2.01 3.25 -5.22
N SER A 75 2.75 3.91 -6.12
CA SER A 75 3.07 5.33 -6.02
C SER A 75 1.85 6.26 -6.12
N GLY A 76 0.73 5.80 -6.66
CA GLY A 76 -0.44 6.64 -6.96
C GLY A 76 -0.04 7.85 -7.80
N ASN A 77 -0.33 9.06 -7.32
CA ASN A 77 0.12 10.29 -7.96
C ASN A 77 1.63 10.57 -7.82
N GLY A 78 2.39 9.70 -7.16
CA GLY A 78 3.85 9.74 -7.10
C GLY A 78 4.44 10.69 -6.05
N LEU A 79 3.64 11.24 -5.14
CA LEU A 79 4.13 12.31 -4.24
C LEU A 79 5.30 11.87 -3.35
N LEU A 80 5.36 10.61 -2.91
CA LEU A 80 6.47 10.08 -2.11
C LEU A 80 7.76 10.05 -2.93
N GLY A 81 7.75 9.43 -4.11
CA GLY A 81 8.92 9.37 -4.99
C GLY A 81 9.33 10.75 -5.52
N LEU A 82 8.39 11.62 -5.87
CA LEU A 82 8.69 13.01 -6.25
C LEU A 82 9.38 13.77 -5.11
N PHE A 83 8.89 13.61 -3.88
CA PHE A 83 9.53 14.18 -2.69
C PHE A 83 10.93 13.59 -2.47
N ALA A 84 11.13 12.29 -2.69
CA ALA A 84 12.43 11.64 -2.62
C ALA A 84 13.40 12.22 -3.67
N LYS A 85 12.97 12.38 -4.92
CA LYS A 85 13.81 12.97 -5.97
C LYS A 85 14.19 14.41 -5.62
N PHE A 86 13.23 15.21 -5.16
CA PHE A 86 13.48 16.57 -4.67
C PHE A 86 14.46 16.62 -3.49
N ALA A 87 14.42 15.61 -2.60
CA ALA A 87 15.33 15.49 -1.47
C ALA A 87 16.76 15.00 -1.83
N GLY A 88 17.03 14.75 -3.12
CA GLY A 88 18.37 14.43 -3.62
C GLY A 88 18.71 12.95 -3.67
N PHE A 89 17.71 12.07 -3.75
CA PHE A 89 17.97 10.65 -4.02
C PHE A 89 18.54 10.43 -5.43
N LYS A 90 19.52 9.53 -5.56
CA LYS A 90 20.29 9.32 -6.79
C LYS A 90 19.37 8.96 -7.95
N GLN A 91 18.62 7.87 -7.78
CA GLN A 91 17.67 7.38 -8.77
C GLN A 91 16.32 7.15 -8.11
N VAL A 92 15.24 7.55 -8.77
CA VAL A 92 13.88 7.34 -8.29
C VAL A 92 12.99 6.86 -9.43
N TRP A 93 12.43 5.67 -9.23
CA TRP A 93 11.44 5.05 -10.10
C TRP A 93 10.06 5.15 -9.45
N LEU A 94 9.02 5.43 -10.23
CA LEU A 94 7.64 5.38 -9.77
C LEU A 94 6.95 4.17 -10.38
N CYS A 95 6.29 3.35 -9.56
CA CYS A 95 5.59 2.15 -9.98
C CYS A 95 4.16 2.14 -9.45
N ASP A 96 3.19 1.93 -10.33
CA ASP A 96 1.80 1.73 -9.94
C ASP A 96 1.10 0.76 -10.90
N MET A 97 0.09 0.04 -10.40
CA MET A 97 -0.71 -0.89 -11.21
C MET A 97 -1.60 -0.14 -12.20
N ASP A 98 -2.05 1.07 -11.89
CA ASP A 98 -2.95 1.86 -12.72
C ASP A 98 -2.18 2.83 -13.62
N ALA A 99 -2.34 2.66 -14.94
CA ALA A 99 -1.74 3.54 -15.94
C ALA A 99 -2.13 5.02 -15.76
N ALA A 100 -3.33 5.32 -15.26
CA ALA A 100 -3.77 6.69 -15.01
C ALA A 100 -2.97 7.35 -13.88
N PHE A 101 -2.65 6.61 -12.82
CA PHE A 101 -1.79 7.09 -11.74
C PHE A 101 -0.35 7.32 -12.22
N VAL A 102 0.20 6.40 -13.01
CA VAL A 102 1.53 6.56 -13.62
C VAL A 102 1.59 7.77 -14.56
N ASN A 103 0.53 8.00 -15.34
CA ASN A 103 0.45 9.17 -16.20
C ASN A 103 0.34 10.47 -15.40
N SER A 104 -0.48 10.48 -14.34
CA SER A 104 -0.60 11.63 -13.43
C SER A 104 0.73 11.97 -12.76
N SER A 105 1.44 10.96 -12.24
CA SER A 105 2.73 11.17 -11.59
C SER A 105 3.80 11.69 -12.56
N ARG A 106 3.76 11.26 -13.83
CA ARG A 106 4.60 11.81 -14.91
C ARG A 106 4.34 13.28 -15.16
N LEU A 107 3.08 13.68 -15.26
CA LEU A 107 2.69 15.08 -15.48
C LEU A 107 3.13 15.96 -14.29
N LEU A 108 2.93 15.47 -13.06
CA LEU A 108 3.41 16.15 -11.86
C LEU A 108 4.93 16.29 -11.83
N ALA A 109 5.67 15.23 -12.19
CA ALA A 109 7.13 15.29 -12.29
C ALA A 109 7.58 16.40 -13.25
N THR A 110 6.96 16.48 -14.44
CA THR A 110 7.26 17.52 -15.43
C THR A 110 6.96 18.92 -14.90
N LYS A 111 5.81 19.12 -14.24
CA LYS A 111 5.43 20.42 -13.66
C LYS A 111 6.34 20.85 -12.50
N LEU A 112 6.88 19.88 -11.75
CA LEU A 112 7.84 20.13 -10.68
C LEU A 112 9.29 20.26 -11.18
N GLU A 113 9.53 20.06 -12.47
CA GLU A 113 10.86 20.04 -13.11
C GLU A 113 11.77 18.97 -12.48
N LEU A 114 11.19 17.81 -12.16
CA LEU A 114 11.90 16.67 -11.57
C LEU A 114 12.19 15.61 -12.63
N ASN A 115 13.47 15.35 -12.88
CA ASN A 115 13.93 14.32 -13.79
C ASN A 115 13.92 12.95 -13.12
N MET A 116 12.79 12.26 -13.21
CA MET A 116 12.64 10.90 -12.69
C MET A 116 13.40 9.88 -13.56
N ASP A 117 13.83 8.78 -12.96
CA ASP A 117 14.64 7.76 -13.64
C ASP A 117 13.79 6.75 -14.39
N GLY A 118 12.54 6.56 -13.96
CA GLY A 118 11.55 5.81 -14.71
C GLY A 118 10.16 5.80 -14.12
N PHE A 119 9.22 5.37 -14.94
CA PHE A 119 7.80 5.26 -14.64
C PHE A 119 7.33 3.90 -15.13
N VAL A 120 6.85 3.07 -14.22
CA VAL A 120 6.49 1.68 -14.48
C VAL A 120 5.01 1.49 -14.21
N THR A 121 4.29 1.00 -15.21
CA THR A 121 2.90 0.56 -15.06
C THR A 121 2.90 -0.95 -14.90
N GLY A 122 2.46 -1.44 -13.74
CA GLY A 122 2.34 -2.87 -13.48
C GLY A 122 2.70 -3.27 -12.06
N SER A 123 2.96 -4.57 -11.91
CA SER A 123 3.27 -5.23 -10.66
C SER A 123 4.77 -5.18 -10.34
N ILE A 124 5.17 -5.92 -9.30
CA ILE A 124 6.59 -6.07 -8.94
C ILE A 124 7.41 -6.73 -10.06
N ALA A 125 6.80 -7.55 -10.91
CA ALA A 125 7.48 -8.18 -12.05
C ALA A 125 7.84 -7.15 -13.14
N GLU A 126 6.91 -6.23 -13.45
CA GLU A 126 7.20 -5.12 -14.37
C GLU A 126 8.26 -4.19 -13.80
N LEU A 127 8.27 -3.96 -12.49
CA LEU A 127 9.33 -3.19 -11.84
C LEU A 127 10.68 -3.91 -11.96
N GLU A 128 10.76 -5.20 -11.64
CA GLU A 128 11.96 -6.03 -11.77
C GLU A 128 12.53 -5.95 -13.20
N SER A 129 11.67 -6.08 -14.21
CA SER A 129 12.07 -5.97 -15.61
C SER A 129 12.60 -4.57 -15.95
N ALA A 130 11.91 -3.51 -15.49
CA ALA A 130 12.28 -2.13 -15.78
C ALA A 130 13.60 -1.71 -15.13
N VAL A 131 13.93 -2.26 -13.96
CA VAL A 131 15.21 -1.97 -13.27
C VAL A 131 16.31 -2.98 -13.62
N SER A 132 16.09 -3.88 -14.57
CA SER A 132 17.10 -4.84 -15.00
C SER A 132 18.36 -4.13 -15.49
N GLY A 133 19.53 -4.50 -14.93
CA GLY A 133 20.80 -3.82 -15.20
C GLY A 133 21.06 -2.58 -14.35
N HIS A 134 20.12 -2.17 -13.50
CA HIS A 134 20.31 -1.15 -12.47
C HIS A 134 20.39 -1.80 -11.08
N THR A 135 21.14 -1.18 -10.17
CA THR A 135 21.13 -1.59 -8.76
C THR A 135 20.05 -0.79 -8.04
N LEU A 136 18.95 -1.45 -7.65
CA LEU A 136 17.91 -0.86 -6.82
C LEU A 136 18.25 -1.12 -5.34
N ASP A 137 18.55 -0.06 -4.59
CA ASP A 137 18.90 -0.15 -3.17
C ASP A 137 17.67 -0.28 -2.27
N ALA A 138 16.52 0.21 -2.74
CA ALA A 138 15.32 0.27 -1.91
C ALA A 138 14.00 0.24 -2.67
N VAL A 139 12.97 -0.29 -1.99
CA VAL A 139 11.57 -0.16 -2.39
C VAL A 139 10.79 0.42 -1.22
N ILE A 140 10.06 1.50 -1.47
CA ILE A 140 9.25 2.19 -0.47
C ILE A 140 7.80 2.25 -0.93
N GLY A 141 6.88 2.44 0.01
CA GLY A 141 5.47 2.68 -0.31
C GLY A 141 4.66 3.06 0.92
N THR A 142 3.53 3.70 0.71
CA THR A 142 2.60 4.06 1.79
C THR A 142 1.22 3.51 1.50
N ASP A 143 0.66 2.76 2.45
CA ASP A 143 -0.67 2.15 2.37
C ASP A 143 -0.84 1.30 1.09
N VAL A 144 0.13 0.41 0.85
CA VAL A 144 0.19 -0.49 -0.32
C VAL A 144 0.33 -1.96 0.07
N ILE A 145 1.10 -2.28 1.12
CA ILE A 145 1.50 -3.66 1.43
C ILE A 145 0.31 -4.53 1.87
N GLU A 146 -0.69 -3.91 2.50
CA GLU A 146 -1.96 -4.53 2.86
C GLU A 146 -2.80 -4.94 1.64
N HIS A 147 -2.60 -4.31 0.49
CA HIS A 147 -3.35 -4.55 -0.74
C HIS A 147 -2.72 -5.61 -1.65
N ILE A 148 -1.42 -5.89 -1.46
CA ILE A 148 -0.66 -6.86 -2.26
C ILE A 148 -1.22 -8.27 -2.05
N TYR A 149 -1.58 -8.94 -3.15
CA TYR A 149 -2.14 -10.29 -3.12
C TYR A 149 -1.26 -11.27 -2.32
N SER A 150 -0.02 -11.47 -2.77
CA SER A 150 0.97 -12.34 -2.13
C SER A 150 2.18 -11.53 -1.67
N VAL A 151 2.17 -11.13 -0.39
CA VAL A 151 3.34 -10.50 0.26
C VAL A 151 4.58 -11.41 0.24
N PRO A 152 4.50 -12.75 0.41
CA PRO A 152 5.66 -13.61 0.26
C PRO A 152 6.30 -13.53 -1.12
N HIS A 153 5.51 -13.62 -2.19
CA HIS A 153 6.03 -13.52 -3.57
C HIS A 153 6.61 -12.14 -3.86
N PHE A 154 5.96 -11.09 -3.37
CA PHE A 154 6.46 -9.72 -3.45
C PHE A 154 7.83 -9.56 -2.78
N LEU A 155 8.00 -10.07 -1.56
CA LEU A 155 9.26 -10.04 -0.82
C LEU A 155 10.34 -10.90 -1.50
N GLN A 156 9.99 -12.06 -2.05
CA GLN A 156 10.91 -12.91 -2.81
C GLN A 156 11.44 -12.18 -4.04
N THR A 157 10.56 -11.49 -4.76
CA THR A 157 10.96 -10.72 -5.95
C THR A 157 11.89 -9.56 -5.56
N MET A 158 11.60 -8.85 -4.47
CA MET A 158 12.51 -7.81 -3.94
C MET A 158 13.88 -8.37 -3.55
N ALA A 159 13.92 -9.53 -2.88
CA ALA A 159 15.16 -10.21 -2.53
C ALA A 159 15.94 -10.69 -3.77
N HIS A 160 15.24 -11.07 -4.84
CA HIS A 160 15.86 -11.44 -6.12
C HIS A 160 16.48 -10.23 -6.84
N ILE A 161 15.77 -9.08 -6.86
CA ILE A 161 16.30 -7.82 -7.41
C ILE A 161 17.57 -7.41 -6.66
N ASN A 162 17.52 -7.40 -5.33
CA ASN A 162 18.68 -7.09 -4.49
C ASN A 162 18.52 -7.69 -3.09
N PRO A 163 19.35 -8.68 -2.69
CA PRO A 163 19.27 -9.27 -1.35
C PRO A 163 19.71 -8.32 -0.22
N GLU A 164 20.39 -7.21 -0.56
CA GLU A 164 20.76 -6.14 0.37
C GLU A 164 19.72 -5.01 0.44
N MET A 165 18.57 -5.18 -0.23
CA MET A 165 17.56 -4.12 -0.34
C MET A 165 17.04 -3.70 1.02
N VAL A 166 16.81 -2.39 1.17
CA VAL A 166 16.04 -1.84 2.29
C VAL A 166 14.63 -1.53 1.82
N THR A 167 13.64 -2.07 2.51
CA THR A 167 12.24 -1.79 2.21
C THR A 167 11.60 -0.98 3.31
N VAL A 168 10.74 -0.01 2.97
CA VAL A 168 10.00 0.78 3.96
C VAL A 168 8.56 0.94 3.50
N PHE A 169 7.65 0.23 4.16
CA PHE A 169 6.21 0.33 3.91
C PHE A 169 5.48 0.89 5.11
N THR A 170 4.65 1.91 4.93
CA THR A 170 3.65 2.24 5.95
C THR A 170 2.35 1.51 5.66
N THR A 171 1.65 1.13 6.72
CA THR A 171 0.31 0.56 6.62
C THR A 171 -0.56 1.08 7.74
N ALA A 172 -1.74 1.57 7.37
CA ALA A 172 -2.81 1.91 8.30
C ALA A 172 -3.49 0.67 8.89
N SER A 173 -3.28 -0.51 8.29
CA SER A 173 -3.79 -1.83 8.74
C SER A 173 -3.03 -2.38 9.96
N ASN A 174 -2.94 -1.56 11.01
CA ASN A 174 -2.26 -1.89 12.26
C ASN A 174 -3.08 -2.89 13.11
N PRO A 175 -2.63 -4.16 13.25
CA PRO A 175 -3.39 -5.22 13.91
C PRO A 175 -3.53 -5.03 15.43
N HIS A 176 -2.75 -4.12 16.03
CA HIS A 176 -2.76 -3.86 17.47
C HIS A 176 -3.66 -2.67 17.85
N ASN A 177 -4.05 -1.84 16.89
CA ASN A 177 -4.95 -0.71 17.16
C ASN A 177 -6.40 -1.16 17.00
N TYR A 178 -7.05 -1.48 18.11
CA TYR A 178 -8.41 -2.01 18.15
C TYR A 178 -9.43 -1.17 17.38
N LEU A 179 -9.37 0.16 17.53
CA LEU A 179 -10.31 1.06 16.85
C LEU A 179 -10.13 1.02 15.34
N LYS A 180 -8.88 0.97 14.87
CA LYS A 180 -8.57 0.86 13.45
C LYS A 180 -9.00 -0.50 12.91
N CYS A 181 -8.71 -1.61 13.60
CA CYS A 181 -9.18 -2.94 13.19
C CYS A 181 -10.70 -2.99 13.04
N ARG A 182 -11.47 -2.40 13.96
CA ARG A 182 -12.94 -2.35 13.84
C ARG A 182 -13.41 -1.61 12.60
N GLN A 183 -12.76 -0.49 12.26
CA GLN A 183 -13.09 0.28 11.05
C GLN A 183 -12.79 -0.54 9.78
N LEU A 184 -11.63 -1.18 9.73
CA LEU A 184 -11.21 -1.99 8.58
C LEU A 184 -12.10 -3.23 8.40
N ILE A 185 -12.46 -3.91 9.49
CA ILE A 185 -13.41 -5.04 9.45
C ILE A 185 -14.76 -4.61 8.89
N LYS A 186 -15.24 -3.41 9.21
CA LYS A 186 -16.49 -2.89 8.64
C LYS A 186 -16.38 -2.72 7.12
N LEU A 187 -15.28 -2.17 6.63
CA LEU A 187 -15.02 -2.02 5.19
C LEU A 187 -14.92 -3.38 4.50
N GLN A 188 -14.17 -4.31 5.07
CA GLN A 188 -14.04 -5.68 4.55
C GLN A 188 -15.39 -6.39 4.43
N LEU A 189 -16.25 -6.28 5.45
CA LEU A 189 -17.60 -6.87 5.41
C LEU A 189 -18.52 -6.16 4.41
N GLN A 190 -18.34 -4.86 4.20
CA GLN A 190 -19.06 -4.11 3.18
C GLN A 190 -18.70 -4.64 1.78
N ASP A 191 -17.41 -4.67 1.43
CA ASP A 191 -16.95 -5.17 0.13
C ASP A 191 -17.32 -6.65 -0.09
N GLU A 192 -17.22 -7.46 0.98
CA GLU A 192 -17.50 -8.90 0.92
C GLU A 192 -18.98 -9.21 0.66
N LEU A 193 -19.90 -8.47 1.28
CA LEU A 193 -21.33 -8.82 1.34
C LEU A 193 -22.24 -7.89 0.54
N GLN A 194 -21.83 -6.65 0.31
CA GLN A 194 -22.65 -5.61 -0.32
C GLN A 194 -22.00 -5.07 -1.60
N GLY A 195 -20.66 -4.96 -1.61
CA GLY A 195 -19.91 -4.28 -2.65
C GLY A 195 -19.63 -2.81 -2.30
N SER A 196 -19.14 -2.05 -3.26
CA SER A 196 -18.84 -0.62 -3.09
C SER A 196 -19.34 0.21 -4.26
N ASN A 197 -19.62 1.49 -4.00
CA ASN A 197 -19.94 2.48 -5.03
C ASN A 197 -18.94 3.64 -5.01
N PRO A 198 -18.69 4.30 -6.16
CA PRO A 198 -17.78 5.46 -6.24
C PRO A 198 -18.19 6.67 -5.38
N GLU A 199 -19.43 6.66 -4.89
CA GLU A 199 -20.03 7.71 -4.05
C GLU A 199 -19.94 7.40 -2.55
N ASP A 200 -19.53 6.19 -2.16
CA ASP A 200 -19.56 5.76 -0.75
C ASP A 200 -18.60 6.59 0.12
N PHE A 201 -17.48 7.05 -0.44
CA PHE A 201 -16.51 7.94 0.20
C PHE A 201 -15.52 8.52 -0.83
N ASP A 202 -14.81 9.60 -0.49
CA ASP A 202 -13.95 10.37 -1.40
C ASP A 202 -12.86 9.56 -2.12
N LEU A 203 -12.41 8.47 -1.50
CA LEU A 203 -11.34 7.59 -1.98
C LEU A 203 -11.85 6.29 -2.61
N ALA A 204 -13.17 6.10 -2.71
CA ALA A 204 -13.78 4.95 -3.35
C ALA A 204 -13.36 4.87 -4.82
N GLY A 205 -13.20 3.65 -5.33
CA GLY A 205 -12.73 3.38 -6.68
C GLY A 205 -13.60 4.03 -7.78
N PRO A 206 -13.12 4.07 -9.02
CA PRO A 206 -13.80 4.76 -10.11
C PRO A 206 -15.13 4.13 -10.52
N THR A 207 -15.37 2.87 -10.18
CA THR A 207 -16.52 2.08 -10.61
C THR A 207 -17.15 1.34 -9.43
N ALA A 208 -18.46 1.15 -9.49
CA ALA A 208 -19.14 0.30 -8.52
C ALA A 208 -18.63 -1.14 -8.65
N THR A 209 -18.43 -1.80 -7.52
CA THR A 209 -18.01 -3.19 -7.45
C THR A 209 -19.12 -4.00 -6.80
N PRO A 210 -19.59 -5.09 -7.43
CA PRO A 210 -20.43 -6.07 -6.76
C PRO A 210 -19.78 -6.62 -5.49
N ALA A 211 -20.61 -7.20 -4.61
CA ALA A 211 -20.11 -7.95 -3.45
C ALA A 211 -19.10 -9.03 -3.89
N PHE A 212 -17.96 -9.13 -3.21
CA PHE A 212 -16.92 -10.08 -3.62
C PHE A 212 -17.40 -11.53 -3.53
N LEU A 213 -18.27 -11.85 -2.56
CA LEU A 213 -18.92 -13.17 -2.50
C LEU A 213 -19.74 -13.47 -3.76
N GLN A 214 -20.44 -12.48 -4.30
CA GLN A 214 -21.24 -12.64 -5.51
C GLN A 214 -20.34 -12.85 -6.74
N MET A 215 -19.26 -12.07 -6.87
CA MET A 215 -18.27 -12.27 -7.92
C MET A 215 -17.68 -13.69 -7.91
N ARG A 216 -17.37 -14.24 -6.72
CA ARG A 216 -16.84 -15.60 -6.62
C ARG A 216 -17.85 -16.66 -7.05
N LYS A 217 -19.14 -16.48 -6.74
CA LYS A 217 -20.20 -17.37 -7.26
C LYS A 217 -20.26 -17.36 -8.77
N GLU A 218 -20.20 -16.19 -9.39
CA GLU A 218 -20.23 -16.03 -10.85
C GLU A 218 -19.03 -16.74 -11.48
N ILE A 219 -17.82 -16.48 -10.98
CA ILE A 219 -16.59 -17.14 -11.45
C ILE A 219 -16.71 -18.68 -11.38
N ILE A 220 -17.25 -19.23 -10.29
CA ILE A 220 -17.39 -20.68 -10.13
C ILE A 220 -18.51 -21.22 -11.03
N ALA A 221 -19.67 -20.56 -11.08
CA ALA A 221 -20.83 -20.99 -11.86
C ALA A 221 -20.56 -20.98 -13.37
N ASP A 222 -19.76 -20.02 -13.86
CA ASP A 222 -19.33 -19.96 -15.25
C ASP A 222 -18.55 -21.22 -15.68
N LYS A 223 -17.72 -21.76 -14.77
CA LYS A 223 -16.95 -22.99 -15.03
C LYS A 223 -17.72 -24.27 -14.72
N PHE A 224 -18.60 -24.25 -13.72
CA PHE A 224 -19.35 -25.40 -13.23
C PHE A 224 -20.86 -25.10 -13.18
N PRO A 225 -21.53 -24.96 -14.35
CA PRO A 225 -22.93 -24.50 -14.40
C PRO A 225 -23.94 -25.49 -13.79
N ALA A 226 -23.56 -26.76 -13.66
CA ALA A 226 -24.39 -27.79 -13.03
C ALA A 226 -24.14 -27.93 -11.51
N MET A 227 -23.32 -27.06 -10.91
CA MET A 227 -23.05 -27.09 -9.47
C MET A 227 -24.32 -26.77 -8.68
N GLU A 228 -24.59 -27.58 -7.66
CA GLU A 228 -25.75 -27.38 -6.81
C GLU A 228 -25.65 -26.02 -6.06
N PRO A 229 -26.73 -25.22 -5.99
CA PRO A 229 -26.69 -23.86 -5.42
C PRO A 229 -26.14 -23.74 -3.99
N THR A 230 -26.43 -24.67 -3.08
CA THR A 230 -25.90 -24.64 -1.71
C THR A 230 -24.39 -24.94 -1.68
N VAL A 231 -23.93 -25.88 -2.50
CA VAL A 231 -22.51 -26.17 -2.69
C VAL A 231 -21.78 -24.97 -3.28
N LEU A 232 -22.34 -24.33 -4.30
CA LEU A 232 -21.81 -23.10 -4.90
C LEU A 232 -21.65 -21.98 -3.86
N GLN A 233 -22.68 -21.77 -3.03
CA GLN A 233 -22.65 -20.79 -1.94
C GLN A 233 -21.54 -21.09 -0.93
N GLN A 234 -21.39 -22.35 -0.51
CA GLN A 234 -20.37 -22.76 0.45
C GLN A 234 -18.96 -22.61 -0.12
N LEU A 235 -18.75 -23.03 -1.37
CA LEU A 235 -17.47 -22.94 -2.06
C LEU A 235 -17.06 -21.48 -2.33
N ALA A 236 -17.99 -20.63 -2.74
CA ALA A 236 -17.73 -19.18 -2.89
C ALA A 236 -17.41 -18.51 -1.55
N ALA A 237 -17.99 -18.96 -0.44
CA ALA A 237 -17.68 -18.46 0.89
C ALA A 237 -16.30 -18.94 1.37
N SER A 238 -15.95 -20.21 1.13
CA SER A 238 -14.68 -20.82 1.56
C SER A 238 -13.47 -20.40 0.72
N THR A 239 -13.70 -19.76 -0.42
CA THR A 239 -12.67 -19.14 -1.28
C THR A 239 -12.50 -17.64 -1.02
N ARG A 240 -13.02 -17.10 0.10
CA ARG A 240 -12.79 -15.71 0.51
C ARG A 240 -11.29 -15.41 0.59
N GLY A 241 -10.88 -14.27 0.03
CA GLY A 241 -9.47 -13.84 0.01
C GLY A 241 -8.67 -14.38 -1.18
N MET A 242 -9.28 -15.16 -2.08
CA MET A 242 -8.64 -15.67 -3.29
C MET A 242 -8.98 -14.82 -4.52
N ARG A 243 -8.03 -14.71 -5.46
CA ARG A 243 -8.28 -14.17 -6.80
C ARG A 243 -8.84 -15.25 -7.74
N ALA A 244 -9.33 -14.85 -8.90
CA ALA A 244 -10.06 -15.71 -9.86
C ALA A 244 -9.32 -17.01 -10.18
N SER A 245 -8.02 -16.96 -10.49
CA SER A 245 -7.23 -18.17 -10.79
C SER A 245 -7.25 -19.19 -9.65
N ASP A 246 -7.18 -18.70 -8.41
CA ASP A 246 -7.01 -19.53 -7.23
C ASP A 246 -8.38 -20.02 -6.72
N ILE A 247 -9.44 -19.24 -6.93
CA ILE A 247 -10.84 -19.67 -6.79
C ILE A 247 -11.12 -20.85 -7.73
N LEU A 248 -10.75 -20.73 -9.01
CA LEU A 248 -10.99 -21.78 -10.00
C LEU A 248 -10.20 -23.05 -9.66
N THR A 249 -8.94 -22.89 -9.23
CA THR A 249 -8.11 -24.02 -8.77
C THR A 249 -8.75 -24.72 -7.57
N ALA A 250 -9.18 -23.97 -6.56
CA ALA A 250 -9.85 -24.52 -5.38
C ALA A 250 -11.18 -25.22 -5.74
N ALA A 251 -11.92 -24.68 -6.70
CA ALA A 251 -13.16 -25.29 -7.18
C ALA A 251 -12.91 -26.60 -7.93
N GLU A 252 -11.88 -26.66 -8.79
CA GLU A 252 -11.45 -27.91 -9.43
C GLU A 252 -11.02 -28.97 -8.41
N ASP A 253 -10.27 -28.56 -7.40
CA ASP A 253 -9.85 -29.45 -6.32
C ASP A 253 -11.05 -30.00 -5.54
N PHE A 254 -12.03 -29.16 -5.22
CA PHE A 254 -13.27 -29.60 -4.59
C PHE A 254 -14.04 -30.59 -5.49
N VAL A 255 -14.21 -30.31 -6.77
CA VAL A 255 -14.91 -31.22 -7.71
C VAL A 255 -14.20 -32.57 -7.80
N ARG A 256 -12.87 -32.58 -7.76
CA ARG A 256 -12.06 -33.81 -7.82
C ARG A 256 -12.09 -34.62 -6.52
N THR A 257 -12.07 -33.95 -5.37
CA THR A 257 -11.78 -34.59 -4.07
C THR A 257 -12.98 -34.64 -3.12
N GLY A 258 -14.00 -33.81 -3.36
CA GLY A 258 -15.10 -33.55 -2.43
C GLY A 258 -14.71 -32.71 -1.21
N VAL A 259 -13.47 -32.22 -1.11
CA VAL A 259 -12.96 -31.49 0.06
C VAL A 259 -13.05 -29.99 -0.16
N MET A 260 -13.74 -29.29 0.76
CA MET A 260 -13.85 -27.83 0.73
C MET A 260 -12.52 -27.17 1.10
N PRO A 261 -12.17 -26.02 0.49
CA PRO A 261 -11.00 -25.25 0.93
C PRO A 261 -11.23 -24.71 2.35
N SER A 262 -10.15 -24.60 3.12
CA SER A 262 -10.20 -24.11 4.49
C SER A 262 -9.84 -22.63 4.56
N LEU A 263 -10.66 -21.87 5.30
CA LEU A 263 -10.32 -20.49 5.66
C LEU A 263 -9.44 -20.51 6.90
N THR A 264 -8.19 -20.08 6.75
CA THR A 264 -7.22 -20.02 7.86
C THR A 264 -7.12 -18.64 8.51
N ASP A 265 -7.69 -17.61 7.88
CA ASP A 265 -7.58 -16.24 8.34
C ASP A 265 -8.47 -15.95 9.55
N LYS A 266 -7.84 -15.43 10.61
CA LYS A 266 -8.53 -14.99 11.83
C LYS A 266 -9.43 -13.77 11.59
N TRP A 267 -9.05 -12.91 10.65
CA TRP A 267 -9.78 -11.69 10.30
C TRP A 267 -10.67 -11.96 9.08
N PRO A 268 -11.75 -11.18 8.87
CA PRO A 268 -12.58 -11.29 7.67
C PRO A 268 -11.90 -10.63 6.46
N ASN A 269 -10.58 -10.78 6.32
CA ASN A 269 -9.82 -10.30 5.18
C ASN A 269 -10.49 -10.79 3.89
N THR A 270 -10.71 -9.87 2.97
CA THR A 270 -11.31 -10.17 1.67
C THR A 270 -10.50 -9.55 0.55
N CYS A 271 -10.56 -10.18 -0.61
CA CYS A 271 -9.78 -9.84 -1.79
C CYS A 271 -10.74 -9.72 -2.97
N HIS A 272 -10.56 -8.67 -3.76
CA HIS A 272 -11.30 -8.47 -4.99
C HIS A 272 -10.94 -9.60 -5.97
N PRO A 273 -11.88 -10.49 -6.35
CA PRO A 273 -11.57 -11.69 -7.11
C PRO A 273 -10.88 -11.43 -8.45
N LEU A 274 -11.25 -10.36 -9.14
CA LEU A 274 -10.69 -10.04 -10.46
C LEU A 274 -9.31 -9.37 -10.41
N THR A 275 -9.07 -8.45 -9.46
CA THR A 275 -7.82 -7.67 -9.43
C THR A 275 -6.76 -8.28 -8.51
N GLY A 276 -7.16 -9.15 -7.55
CA GLY A 276 -6.25 -9.66 -6.53
C GLY A 276 -5.90 -8.63 -5.44
N THR A 277 -6.56 -7.48 -5.42
CA THR A 277 -6.34 -6.44 -4.41
C THR A 277 -7.11 -6.76 -3.14
N PHE A 278 -6.44 -6.78 -1.99
CA PHE A 278 -7.12 -6.93 -0.70
C PHE A 278 -7.77 -5.62 -0.22
N THR A 279 -8.93 -5.73 0.43
CA THR A 279 -9.51 -4.61 1.19
C THR A 279 -8.82 -4.50 2.55
N GLU A 280 -7.82 -3.62 2.64
CA GLU A 280 -7.18 -3.23 3.91
C GLU A 280 -6.80 -4.45 4.78
N ARG A 281 -6.03 -5.40 4.20
CA ARG A 281 -5.76 -6.69 4.84
C ARG A 281 -5.09 -6.48 6.20
N ILE A 282 -5.69 -7.05 7.23
CA ILE A 282 -5.12 -7.07 8.58
C ILE A 282 -4.23 -8.31 8.69
N LEU A 283 -2.93 -8.08 8.83
CA LEU A 283 -1.92 -9.10 9.07
C LEU A 283 -1.24 -8.85 10.41
N SER A 284 -0.91 -9.91 11.15
CA SER A 284 -0.18 -9.73 12.40
C SER A 284 1.28 -9.34 12.13
N ILE A 285 1.90 -8.62 13.07
CA ILE A 285 3.33 -8.30 12.98
C ILE A 285 4.19 -9.58 12.96
N LYS A 286 3.72 -10.66 13.59
CA LYS A 286 4.40 -11.97 13.56
C LYS A 286 4.37 -12.55 12.16
N ASP A 287 3.24 -12.47 11.46
CA ASP A 287 3.11 -12.99 10.09
C ASP A 287 4.01 -12.19 9.15
N TYR A 288 4.00 -10.86 9.23
CA TYR A 288 4.98 -10.03 8.52
C TYR A 288 6.41 -10.46 8.85
N GLY A 289 6.76 -10.61 10.13
CA GLY A 289 8.09 -11.04 10.55
C GLY A 289 8.51 -12.38 9.93
N ASN A 290 7.61 -13.36 9.91
CA ASN A 290 7.86 -14.68 9.29
C ASN A 290 8.05 -14.57 7.78
N MET A 291 7.24 -13.76 7.08
CA MET A 291 7.34 -13.57 5.63
C MET A 291 8.64 -12.86 5.22
N PHE A 292 9.06 -11.83 5.97
CA PHE A 292 10.34 -11.16 5.76
C PHE A 292 11.51 -12.13 6.05
N ALA A 293 11.47 -12.85 7.17
CA ALA A 293 12.52 -13.81 7.52
C ALA A 293 12.68 -14.94 6.49
N ALA A 294 11.58 -15.43 5.93
CA ALA A 294 11.58 -16.47 4.88
C ALA A 294 12.29 -16.03 3.58
N THR A 295 12.56 -14.74 3.41
CA THR A 295 13.23 -14.16 2.23
C THR A 295 14.61 -13.58 2.56
N GLY A 296 15.14 -13.83 3.77
CA GLY A 296 16.45 -13.35 4.20
C GLY A 296 16.45 -11.93 4.79
N PHE A 297 15.28 -11.29 4.88
CA PHE A 297 15.15 -9.97 5.51
C PHE A 297 14.83 -10.09 7.02
N GLN A 298 15.39 -9.18 7.80
CA GLN A 298 14.88 -8.84 9.12
C GLN A 298 13.78 -7.79 9.00
N LEU A 299 12.82 -7.83 9.91
CA LEU A 299 11.75 -6.85 10.01
C LEU A 299 11.90 -6.02 11.29
N LYS A 300 11.90 -4.70 11.15
CA LYS A 300 11.75 -3.76 12.28
C LYS A 300 10.50 -2.91 12.09
N VAL A 301 9.73 -2.75 13.17
CA VAL A 301 8.47 -2.02 13.15
C VAL A 301 8.60 -0.71 13.92
N TYR A 302 8.10 0.38 13.32
CA TYR A 302 8.04 1.70 13.91
C TYR A 302 6.59 2.18 14.02
N ASN A 303 6.33 3.03 15.02
CA ASN A 303 5.00 3.59 15.22
C ASN A 303 4.82 4.85 14.38
N GLY A 304 3.68 4.95 13.72
CA GLY A 304 3.23 6.18 13.08
C GLY A 304 2.76 7.24 14.08
N PHE A 305 2.32 8.36 13.55
CA PHE A 305 1.91 9.53 14.33
C PHE A 305 0.69 10.20 13.72
N TYR A 306 -0.08 10.90 14.54
CA TYR A 306 -1.26 11.68 14.12
C TYR A 306 -0.86 13.05 13.60
N ASN A 307 -1.68 13.59 12.70
CA ASN A 307 -1.49 14.90 12.07
C ASN A 307 -1.54 16.06 13.09
N VAL A 308 -0.40 16.65 13.43
CA VAL A 308 -0.31 17.86 14.27
C VAL A 308 -0.18 19.15 13.46
N GLN A 309 -0.19 19.06 12.12
CA GLN A 309 -0.18 20.21 11.21
C GLN A 309 -1.58 20.71 10.89
N ALA A 310 -2.63 19.96 11.26
CA ALA A 310 -4.00 20.43 11.20
C ALA A 310 -4.19 21.70 12.07
N GLY A 311 -4.90 22.69 11.54
CA GLY A 311 -5.23 23.91 12.28
C GLY A 311 -6.21 23.67 13.44
N GLY A 312 -6.23 24.62 14.39
CA GLY A 312 -7.25 24.70 15.44
C GLY A 312 -7.23 23.55 16.46
N LEU A 313 -8.43 23.18 16.94
CA LEU A 313 -8.61 22.21 18.04
C LEU A 313 -8.08 20.81 17.69
N LYS A 314 -8.09 20.44 16.39
CA LYS A 314 -7.55 19.16 15.89
C LYS A 314 -6.08 18.97 16.23
N LYS A 315 -5.28 20.05 16.23
CA LYS A 315 -3.87 20.02 16.63
C LYS A 315 -3.68 19.53 18.06
N ASN A 316 -4.46 20.06 18.99
CA ASN A 316 -4.34 19.75 20.42
C ASN A 316 -4.74 18.30 20.68
N VAL A 317 -5.84 17.85 20.07
CA VAL A 317 -6.29 16.46 20.13
C VAL A 317 -5.22 15.51 19.57
N ASN A 318 -4.68 15.80 18.39
CA ASN A 318 -3.67 14.92 17.78
C ASN A 318 -2.33 14.96 18.52
N SER A 319 -1.98 16.09 19.15
CA SER A 319 -0.81 16.17 20.03
C SER A 319 -0.97 15.27 21.26
N PHE A 320 -2.16 15.26 21.86
CA PHE A 320 -2.48 14.35 22.96
C PHE A 320 -2.47 12.88 22.51
N ARG A 321 -3.06 12.57 21.34
CA ARG A 321 -2.98 11.22 20.77
C ARG A 321 -1.53 10.79 20.53
N ASN A 322 -0.67 11.69 20.06
CA ASN A 322 0.76 11.42 19.89
C ASN A 322 1.50 11.22 21.21
N LEU A 323 1.09 11.87 22.30
CA LEU A 323 1.58 11.53 23.64
C LEU A 323 1.19 10.10 24.02
N PHE A 324 -0.05 9.71 23.75
CA PHE A 324 -0.53 8.36 24.01
C PHE A 324 0.19 7.31 23.16
N VAL A 325 0.52 7.62 21.90
CA VAL A 325 1.39 6.77 21.05
C VAL A 325 2.78 6.60 21.66
N LYS A 326 3.35 7.64 22.28
CA LYS A 326 4.66 7.49 22.96
C LYS A 326 4.59 6.54 24.15
N LEU A 327 3.46 6.54 24.87
CA LEU A 327 3.27 5.71 26.06
C LEU A 327 2.90 4.26 25.72
N THR A 328 2.04 4.06 24.72
CA THR A 328 1.46 2.74 24.39
C THR A 328 1.99 2.16 23.09
N GLY A 329 2.79 2.90 22.33
CA GLY A 329 3.35 2.47 21.07
C GLY A 329 2.29 2.10 20.04
N LYS A 330 2.45 0.92 19.43
CA LYS A 330 1.62 0.41 18.33
C LYS A 330 0.14 0.27 18.68
N TYR A 331 -0.24 0.15 19.95
CA TYR A 331 -1.65 0.03 20.33
C TYR A 331 -2.46 1.30 20.07
N ALA A 332 -1.80 2.47 20.00
CA ALA A 332 -2.45 3.75 19.70
C ALA A 332 -2.03 4.35 18.36
N ALA A 333 -0.98 3.82 17.72
CA ALA A 333 -0.43 4.36 16.50
C ALA A 333 -1.47 4.29 15.35
N PRO A 334 -1.66 5.38 14.58
CA PRO A 334 -2.62 5.41 13.48
C PRO A 334 -2.21 4.53 12.31
N PHE A 335 -0.91 4.34 12.14
CA PHE A 335 -0.27 3.46 11.17
C PHE A 335 1.01 2.90 11.79
N ILE A 336 1.61 1.90 11.16
CA ILE A 336 2.94 1.39 11.49
C ILE A 336 3.82 1.44 10.24
N SER A 337 5.14 1.57 10.44
CA SER A 337 6.13 1.42 9.36
C SER A 337 6.85 0.08 9.53
N LEU A 338 6.83 -0.71 8.47
CA LEU A 338 7.52 -1.98 8.32
C LEU A 338 8.82 -1.72 7.57
N VAL A 339 9.96 -1.95 8.23
CA VAL A 339 11.28 -1.77 7.63
C VAL A 339 11.95 -3.11 7.46
N GLY A 340 12.11 -3.55 6.21
CA GLY A 340 12.87 -4.73 5.84
C GLY A 340 14.31 -4.37 5.51
N TYR A 341 15.26 -5.18 5.96
CA TYR A 341 16.68 -5.03 5.63
C TYR A 341 17.38 -6.37 5.81
N LYS A 342 18.53 -6.56 5.18
CA LYS A 342 19.25 -7.84 5.25
C LYS A 342 19.59 -8.23 6.70
N SER A 343 19.42 -9.51 7.02
CA SER A 343 19.95 -10.06 8.27
C SER A 343 21.47 -10.01 8.30
N ALA A 344 22.02 -9.40 9.34
CA ALA A 344 23.46 -9.39 9.61
C ALA A 344 24.03 -10.82 9.72
#